data_AF-C5B2D1-F1
#
_entry.id   AF-C5B2D1-F1
#
_cell.length_a   1.000
_cell.length_b   1.000
_cell.length_c   1.000
_cell.angle_alpha   90.00
_cell.angle_beta   90.00
_cell.angle_gamma   90.00
#
_symmetry.space_group_name_H-M   'P 1'
#
loop_
_entity.id
_entity.type
_entity.pdbx_description
1 polymer ?
#
loop_
_entity_poly.entity_id
_entity_poly.type
_entity_poly.pdbx_seq_one_letter_code
_entity_poly.pdbx_strand_id
1 'polypeptide(L)'
;MTNPFDIKNRFRARLRAADAQKHRIQAKLLQDGVRALAPITEALSLMAEVLEEDGIEHGRITCPAPEVDRDDFVGFTATLQNDADQEHRITVKYGPVLGGRNFIAVNGLGAEYNERLLTLASNTTPGLGRCVGSDVHVEADRGGDLAEILREMVEDFFAGHSEAPIRTGATESRGRLALVQ
;
A
#
# COMPACT_ATOMS: atom_id res chain seq x y z
N MET A 1 9.43 -53.09 -8.65
CA MET A 1 8.99 -52.37 -7.43
C MET A 1 9.87 -51.15 -7.27
N THR A 2 9.29 -49.95 -7.20
CA THR A 2 10.07 -48.70 -7.08
C THR A 2 10.62 -48.57 -5.67
N ASN A 3 11.93 -48.33 -5.53
CA ASN A 3 12.57 -48.20 -4.24
C ASN A 3 11.97 -46.99 -3.46
N PRO A 4 11.56 -47.16 -2.19
CA PRO A 4 11.08 -46.05 -1.35
C PRO A 4 12.01 -44.84 -1.29
N PHE A 5 13.34 -45.04 -1.40
CA PHE A 5 14.31 -43.96 -1.47
C PHE A 5 14.20 -43.14 -2.76
N ASP A 6 13.94 -43.77 -3.90
CA ASP A 6 13.74 -43.09 -5.18
C ASP A 6 12.46 -42.26 -5.20
N ILE A 7 11.43 -42.71 -4.47
CA ILE A 7 10.20 -41.94 -4.27
C ILE A 7 10.48 -40.68 -3.44
N LYS A 8 11.16 -40.83 -2.30
CA LYS A 8 11.54 -39.69 -1.43
C LYS A 8 12.42 -38.67 -2.15
N ASN A 9 13.41 -39.13 -2.92
CA ASN A 9 14.32 -38.24 -3.65
C ASN A 9 13.60 -37.47 -4.75
N ARG A 10 12.72 -38.12 -5.53
CA ARG A 10 11.92 -37.43 -6.55
C ARG A 10 10.95 -36.41 -5.95
N PHE A 11 10.34 -36.73 -4.80
CA PHE A 11 9.46 -35.79 -4.12
C PHE A 11 10.23 -34.55 -3.62
N ARG A 12 11.38 -34.74 -2.97
CA ARG A 12 12.26 -33.64 -2.55
C ARG A 12 12.71 -32.77 -3.72
N ALA A 13 13.06 -33.38 -4.85
CA ALA A 13 13.45 -32.64 -6.05
C ALA A 13 12.29 -31.79 -6.60
N ARG A 14 11.07 -32.32 -6.61
CA ARG A 14 9.87 -31.57 -7.01
C ARG A 14 9.55 -30.41 -6.07
N LEU A 15 9.68 -30.61 -4.75
CA LEU A 15 9.48 -29.52 -3.78
C LEU A 15 10.49 -28.40 -4.00
N ARG A 16 11.79 -28.72 -4.12
CA ARG A 16 12.83 -27.72 -4.41
C ARG A 16 12.59 -26.98 -5.72
N ALA A 17 12.10 -27.66 -6.76
CA ALA A 17 11.76 -27.03 -8.02
C ALA A 17 10.57 -26.07 -7.88
N ALA A 18 9.55 -26.44 -7.11
CA ALA A 18 8.41 -25.57 -6.81
C ALA A 18 8.83 -24.33 -6.00
N ASP A 19 9.68 -24.50 -4.98
CA ASP A 19 10.23 -23.40 -4.19
C ASP A 19 11.04 -22.43 -5.07
N ALA A 20 11.93 -22.96 -5.91
CA ALA A 20 12.73 -22.15 -6.84
C ALA A 20 11.84 -21.38 -7.83
N GLN A 21 10.76 -21.99 -8.31
CA GLN A 21 9.79 -21.32 -9.18
C GLN A 21 9.06 -20.20 -8.43
N LYS A 22 8.62 -20.42 -7.19
CA LYS A 22 7.99 -19.39 -6.36
C LYS A 22 8.93 -18.21 -6.13
N HIS A 23 10.18 -18.46 -5.77
CA HIS A 23 11.17 -17.40 -5.56
C HIS A 23 11.42 -16.57 -6.83
N ARG A 24 11.46 -17.20 -8.01
CA ARG A 24 11.58 -16.46 -9.28
C ARG A 24 10.38 -15.57 -9.57
N ILE A 25 9.17 -16.06 -9.29
CA ILE A 25 7.94 -15.29 -9.48
C ILE A 25 7.94 -14.08 -8.53
N GLN A 26 8.27 -14.28 -7.26
CA GLN A 26 8.34 -13.19 -6.27
C GLN A 26 9.42 -12.17 -6.61
N ALA A 27 10.60 -12.61 -7.06
CA ALA A 27 11.66 -11.69 -7.50
C ALA A 27 11.23 -10.82 -8.69
N LYS A 28 10.54 -11.43 -9.67
CA LYS A 28 10.00 -10.68 -10.81
C LYS A 28 8.89 -9.71 -10.38
N LEU A 29 7.98 -10.17 -9.54
CA LEU A 29 6.90 -9.34 -9.01
C LEU A 29 7.48 -8.14 -8.26
N LEU A 30 8.49 -8.34 -7.40
CA LEU A 30 9.18 -7.27 -6.69
C LEU A 30 9.83 -6.28 -7.66
N GLN A 31 10.52 -6.77 -8.69
CA GLN A 31 11.13 -5.91 -9.71
C GLN A 31 10.08 -5.03 -10.43
N ASP A 32 8.99 -5.65 -10.89
CA ASP A 32 7.91 -4.96 -11.59
C ASP A 32 7.20 -3.96 -10.65
N GLY A 33 6.99 -4.34 -9.40
CA GLY A 33 6.36 -3.51 -8.38
C GLY A 33 7.21 -2.33 -7.95
N VAL A 34 8.51 -2.52 -7.67
CA VAL A 34 9.44 -1.42 -7.38
C VAL A 34 9.46 -0.42 -8.52
N ARG A 35 9.45 -0.89 -9.78
CA ARG A 35 9.40 0.00 -10.94
C ARG A 35 8.09 0.78 -11.02
N ALA A 36 6.95 0.14 -10.77
CA ALA A 36 5.64 0.80 -10.81
C ALA A 36 5.46 1.82 -9.67
N LEU A 37 6.02 1.53 -8.50
CA LEU A 37 5.93 2.38 -7.31
C LEU A 37 7.02 3.47 -7.25
N ALA A 38 8.03 3.41 -8.14
CA ALA A 38 9.16 4.33 -8.15
C ALA A 38 8.75 5.82 -8.09
N PRO A 39 7.79 6.32 -8.90
CA PRO A 39 7.39 7.73 -8.83
C PRO A 39 6.90 8.17 -7.45
N ILE A 40 6.21 7.27 -6.75
CA ILE A 40 5.64 7.54 -5.43
C ILE A 40 6.73 7.52 -4.37
N THR A 41 7.59 6.49 -4.39
CA THR A 41 8.71 6.40 -3.45
C THR A 41 9.69 7.55 -3.62
N GLU A 42 9.97 7.95 -4.86
CA GLU A 42 10.85 9.09 -5.17
C GLU A 42 10.26 10.41 -4.63
N ALA A 43 8.98 10.67 -4.87
CA ALA A 43 8.32 11.87 -4.34
C ALA A 43 8.37 11.92 -2.81
N LEU A 44 7.99 10.82 -2.13
CA LEU A 44 8.00 10.76 -0.67
C LEU A 44 9.43 10.88 -0.09
N SER A 45 10.43 10.32 -0.76
CA SER A 45 11.84 10.47 -0.36
C SER A 45 12.30 11.92 -0.48
N LEU A 46 12.00 12.62 -1.59
CA LEU A 46 12.35 14.03 -1.73
C LEU A 46 11.69 14.90 -0.66
N MET A 47 10.42 14.63 -0.33
CA MET A 47 9.75 15.35 0.75
C MET A 47 10.36 15.05 2.13
N ALA A 48 10.79 13.80 2.36
CA ALA A 48 11.49 13.43 3.58
C ALA A 48 12.84 14.16 3.70
N GLU A 49 13.60 14.26 2.60
CA GLU A 49 14.86 14.99 2.54
C GLU A 49 14.67 16.48 2.91
N VAL A 50 13.65 17.14 2.36
CA VAL A 50 13.33 18.55 2.70
C VAL A 50 13.06 18.72 4.19
N LEU A 51 12.28 17.81 4.79
CA LEU A 51 12.01 17.85 6.24
C LEU A 51 13.28 17.60 7.08
N GLU A 52 14.20 16.79 6.59
CA GLU A 52 15.49 16.57 7.26
C GLU A 52 16.41 17.80 7.14
N GLU A 53 16.39 18.52 6.01
CA GLU A 53 17.14 19.76 5.79
C GLU A 53 16.68 20.91 6.70
N ASP A 54 15.36 21.08 6.85
CA ASP A 54 14.75 22.06 7.75
C ASP A 54 14.82 21.64 9.23
N GLY A 55 15.07 20.35 9.48
CA GLY A 55 15.14 19.74 10.79
C GLY A 55 13.80 19.24 11.32
N ILE A 56 13.85 18.51 12.43
CA ILE A 56 12.70 17.82 13.07
C ILE A 56 11.58 18.74 13.58
N GLU A 57 11.70 20.07 13.43
CA GLU A 57 10.69 21.03 13.88
C GLU A 57 9.38 20.92 13.11
N HIS A 58 9.41 20.45 11.86
CA HIS A 58 8.21 20.26 11.04
C HIS A 58 7.69 18.82 11.06
N GLY A 59 8.45 17.89 11.65
CA GLY A 59 8.11 16.47 11.72
C GLY A 59 9.00 15.59 10.84
N ARG A 60 8.47 14.45 10.38
CA ARG A 60 9.20 13.46 9.59
C ARG A 60 8.30 12.59 8.72
N ILE A 61 8.89 12.07 7.65
CA ILE A 61 8.29 11.04 6.80
C ILE A 61 9.13 9.77 6.90
N THR A 62 8.51 8.65 7.28
CA THR A 62 9.12 7.32 7.19
C THR A 62 8.55 6.59 5.99
N CYS A 63 9.36 6.32 4.98
CA CYS A 63 8.95 5.54 3.81
C CYS A 63 9.84 4.30 3.66
N PRO A 64 9.39 3.11 4.10
CA PRO A 64 10.15 1.89 3.92
C PRO A 64 10.20 1.47 2.45
N ALA A 65 11.22 0.70 2.08
CA ALA A 65 11.32 0.13 0.75
C ALA A 65 10.13 -0.81 0.46
N PRO A 66 9.64 -0.89 -0.79
CA PRO A 66 8.58 -1.82 -1.15
C PRO A 66 9.02 -3.28 -0.93
N GLU A 67 8.16 -4.09 -0.32
CA GLU A 67 8.38 -5.52 -0.07
C GLU A 67 7.21 -6.37 -0.57
N VAL A 68 7.47 -7.66 -0.82
CA VAL A 68 6.42 -8.63 -1.17
C VAL A 68 5.73 -9.10 0.12
N ASP A 69 4.43 -8.87 0.24
CA ASP A 69 3.62 -9.33 1.36
C ASP A 69 3.19 -10.80 1.22
N ARG A 70 2.41 -11.28 2.20
CA ARG A 70 1.96 -12.70 2.24
C ARG A 70 0.96 -13.05 1.15
N ASP A 71 0.33 -12.05 0.55
CA ASP A 71 -0.71 -12.18 -0.46
C ASP A 71 -0.16 -11.94 -1.88
N ASP A 72 1.17 -11.89 -2.02
CA ASP A 72 1.91 -11.60 -3.25
C ASP A 72 1.55 -10.21 -3.83
N PHE A 73 1.42 -9.20 -2.96
CA PHE A 73 1.46 -7.78 -3.33
C PHE A 73 2.82 -7.19 -2.99
N VAL A 74 3.30 -6.26 -3.81
CA VAL A 74 4.48 -5.44 -3.52
C VAL A 74 4.00 -4.12 -2.96
N GLY A 75 4.42 -3.73 -1.77
CA GLY A 75 3.94 -2.48 -1.22
C GLY A 75 4.75 -1.98 -0.05
N PHE A 76 4.38 -0.80 0.41
CA PHE A 76 4.94 -0.16 1.59
C PHE A 76 3.86 0.64 2.31
N THR A 77 4.13 0.97 3.57
CA THR A 77 3.32 1.91 4.35
C THR A 77 4.20 3.07 4.74
N ALA A 78 3.92 4.24 4.18
CA ALA A 78 4.53 5.48 4.60
C ALA A 78 3.84 6.01 5.85
N THR A 79 4.63 6.51 6.80
CA THR A 79 4.14 7.14 8.02
C THR A 79 4.61 8.60 8.03
N LEU A 80 3.65 9.52 8.05
CA LEU A 80 3.87 10.94 8.27
C LEU A 80 3.66 11.23 9.76
N GLN A 81 4.55 12.03 10.34
CA GLN A 81 4.41 12.50 11.71
C GLN A 81 4.73 13.99 11.73
N ASN A 82 3.80 14.82 12.19
CA ASN A 82 4.02 16.26 12.32
C ASN A 82 4.55 16.65 13.71
N ASP A 83 4.85 17.94 13.88
CA ASP A 83 5.33 18.56 15.11
C ASP A 83 4.35 18.46 16.29
N ALA A 84 3.06 18.38 15.99
CA ALA A 84 1.97 18.14 16.94
C ALA A 84 1.81 16.67 17.34
N ASP A 85 2.76 15.80 16.97
CA ASP A 85 2.76 14.35 17.23
C ASP A 85 1.54 13.61 16.65
N GLN A 86 0.94 14.18 15.59
CA GLN A 86 -0.11 13.49 14.85
C GLN A 86 0.54 12.54 13.85
N GLU A 87 0.06 11.30 13.83
CA GLU A 87 0.50 10.27 12.90
C GLU A 87 -0.54 10.07 11.80
N HIS A 88 -0.08 10.01 10.54
CA HIS A 88 -0.88 9.65 9.39
C HIS A 88 -0.19 8.55 8.59
N ARG A 89 -0.94 7.51 8.19
CA ARG A 89 -0.38 6.33 7.52
C ARG A 89 -0.99 6.14 6.15
N ILE A 90 -0.13 6.08 5.14
CA ILE A 90 -0.51 5.87 3.74
C ILE A 90 0.01 4.50 3.33
N THR A 91 -0.88 3.62 2.88
CA THR A 91 -0.48 2.30 2.37
C THR A 91 -0.62 2.26 0.86
N VAL A 92 0.44 1.86 0.18
CA VAL A 92 0.50 1.74 -1.27
C VAL A 92 0.89 0.32 -1.62
N LYS A 93 0.10 -0.34 -2.46
CA LYS A 93 0.31 -1.73 -2.90
C LYS A 93 0.22 -1.83 -4.41
N TYR A 94 1.11 -2.61 -4.99
CA TYR A 94 1.11 -3.03 -6.38
C TYR A 94 0.89 -4.53 -6.43
N GLY A 95 -0.06 -4.98 -7.24
CA GLY A 95 -0.20 -6.42 -7.46
C GLY A 95 -1.38 -6.80 -8.33
N PRO A 96 -1.51 -8.10 -8.59
CA PRO A 96 -2.53 -8.62 -9.48
C PRO A 96 -3.91 -8.46 -8.84
N VAL A 97 -4.81 -7.80 -9.57
CA VAL A 97 -6.22 -7.84 -9.24
C VAL A 97 -6.91 -8.87 -10.15
N LEU A 98 -8.03 -9.45 -9.70
CA LEU A 98 -8.79 -10.41 -10.50
C LEU A 98 -9.08 -9.84 -11.89
N GLY A 99 -8.63 -10.56 -12.93
CA GLY A 99 -8.64 -10.07 -14.31
C GLY A 99 -7.27 -10.01 -14.98
N GLY A 100 -6.18 -10.27 -14.23
CA GLY A 100 -4.86 -10.55 -14.78
C GLY A 100 -4.01 -9.32 -15.12
N ARG A 101 -4.43 -8.13 -14.67
CA ARG A 101 -3.64 -6.89 -14.73
C ARG A 101 -3.22 -6.48 -13.33
N ASN A 102 -2.05 -5.87 -13.23
CA ASN A 102 -1.57 -5.31 -11.97
C ASN A 102 -2.04 -3.86 -11.84
N PHE A 103 -2.45 -3.49 -10.64
CA PHE A 103 -2.90 -2.14 -10.28
C PHE A 103 -2.11 -1.65 -9.07
N ILE A 104 -2.12 -0.34 -8.88
CA ILE A 104 -1.68 0.31 -7.65
C ILE A 104 -2.93 0.58 -6.80
N ALA A 105 -3.01 -0.03 -5.64
CA ALA A 105 -4.04 0.21 -4.63
C ALA A 105 -3.48 1.13 -3.55
N VAL A 106 -4.25 2.15 -3.16
CA VAL A 106 -3.85 3.13 -2.15
C VAL A 106 -4.93 3.28 -1.09
N ASN A 107 -4.49 3.40 0.17
CA ASN A 107 -5.33 3.62 1.33
C ASN A 107 -4.67 4.60 2.31
N GLY A 108 -5.45 5.13 3.24
CA GLY A 108 -5.03 6.08 4.25
C GLY A 108 -5.39 7.52 3.91
N LEU A 109 -5.94 7.78 2.73
CA LEU A 109 -6.17 9.13 2.24
C LEU A 109 -7.43 9.76 2.82
N GLY A 110 -7.40 11.09 2.99
CA GLY A 110 -8.59 11.89 3.30
C GLY A 110 -9.68 11.78 2.23
N ALA A 111 -10.92 12.13 2.58
CA ALA A 111 -12.08 12.02 1.68
C ALA A 111 -11.87 12.79 0.36
N GLU A 112 -11.34 14.02 0.45
CA GLU A 112 -11.05 14.86 -0.72
C GLU A 112 -10.08 14.20 -1.71
N TYR A 113 -8.96 13.67 -1.23
CA TYR A 113 -7.98 13.01 -2.09
C TYR A 113 -8.48 11.66 -2.62
N ASN A 114 -9.34 10.95 -1.86
CA ASN A 114 -10.01 9.76 -2.38
C ASN A 114 -10.91 10.10 -3.56
N GLU A 115 -11.70 11.18 -3.49
CA GLU A 115 -12.55 11.61 -4.60
C GLU A 115 -11.72 11.98 -5.83
N ARG A 116 -10.59 12.68 -5.64
CA ARG A 116 -9.66 13.00 -6.72
C ARG A 116 -9.05 11.73 -7.34
N LEU A 117 -8.67 10.75 -6.53
CA LEU A 117 -8.18 9.47 -7.06
C LEU A 117 -9.25 8.66 -7.76
N LEU A 118 -10.52 8.75 -7.36
CA LEU A 118 -11.62 8.13 -8.10
C LEU A 118 -11.74 8.68 -9.53
N THR A 119 -11.34 9.93 -9.77
CA THR A 119 -11.24 10.46 -11.15
C THR A 119 -10.07 9.87 -11.93
N LEU A 120 -9.03 9.39 -11.25
CA LEU A 120 -7.91 8.67 -11.87
C LEU A 120 -8.17 7.16 -11.98
N ALA A 121 -9.14 6.64 -11.22
CA ALA A 121 -9.46 5.23 -11.19
C ALA A 121 -10.01 4.77 -12.54
N SER A 122 -9.63 3.57 -12.94
CA SER A 122 -10.12 2.97 -14.18
C SER A 122 -11.60 2.62 -14.04
N ASN A 123 -12.40 2.89 -15.08
CA ASN A 123 -13.81 2.46 -15.17
C ASN A 123 -13.97 0.93 -15.12
N THR A 124 -12.89 0.17 -15.29
CA THR A 124 -12.87 -1.24 -14.92
C THR A 124 -12.69 -1.35 -13.42
N THR A 125 -13.79 -1.19 -12.68
CA THR A 125 -13.84 -1.58 -11.27
C THR A 125 -13.33 -3.02 -11.17
N PRO A 126 -12.27 -3.30 -10.40
CA PRO A 126 -11.76 -4.64 -10.30
C PRO A 126 -12.86 -5.54 -9.76
N GLY A 127 -13.25 -6.54 -10.56
CA GLY A 127 -14.36 -7.42 -10.23
C GLY A 127 -14.08 -8.23 -8.98
N LEU A 128 -14.73 -7.84 -7.87
CA LEU A 128 -15.35 -8.71 -6.87
C LEU A 128 -14.55 -9.87 -6.25
N GLY A 129 -13.23 -9.78 -6.18
CA GLY A 129 -12.49 -10.66 -5.30
C GLY A 129 -11.09 -10.16 -5.01
N ARG A 130 -10.82 -10.05 -3.71
CA ARG A 130 -9.58 -9.53 -3.10
C ARG A 130 -9.45 -8.00 -3.02
N CYS A 131 -10.53 -7.23 -3.15
CA CYS A 131 -10.53 -5.84 -2.66
C CYS A 131 -10.50 -5.86 -1.13
N VAL A 132 -9.41 -5.38 -0.53
CA VAL A 132 -9.28 -5.23 0.93
C VAL A 132 -9.75 -3.83 1.31
N GLY A 133 -11.06 -3.63 1.45
CA GLY A 133 -11.60 -2.38 2.03
C GLY A 133 -11.66 -1.16 1.07
N SER A 134 -11.52 0.04 1.64
CA SER A 134 -11.71 1.37 1.03
C SER A 134 -10.60 1.80 0.06
N ASP A 135 -9.88 0.86 -0.53
CA ASP A 135 -8.70 1.11 -1.36
C ASP A 135 -9.09 1.65 -2.74
N VAL A 136 -8.47 2.74 -3.17
CA VAL A 136 -8.63 3.27 -4.53
C VAL A 136 -7.61 2.61 -5.46
N HIS A 137 -8.07 2.13 -6.61
CA HIS A 137 -7.27 1.38 -7.57
C HIS A 137 -6.94 2.22 -8.80
N VAL A 138 -5.66 2.33 -9.10
CA VAL A 138 -5.09 3.13 -10.19
C VAL A 138 -4.27 2.21 -11.11
N GLU A 139 -4.27 2.49 -12.41
CA GLU A 139 -3.47 1.72 -13.37
C GLU A 139 -1.96 1.92 -13.11
N ALA A 140 -1.17 0.87 -13.33
CA ALA A 140 0.24 0.87 -12.94
C ALA A 140 1.12 1.90 -13.69
N ASP A 141 0.69 2.33 -14.89
CA ASP A 141 1.34 3.37 -15.69
C ASP A 141 1.01 4.79 -15.22
N ARG A 142 -0.02 4.94 -14.37
CA ARG A 142 -0.43 6.22 -13.77
C ARG A 142 0.22 6.52 -12.42
N GLY A 143 1.34 5.83 -12.11
CA GLY A 143 2.10 6.05 -10.87
C GLY A 143 2.54 7.51 -10.68
N GLY A 144 2.81 8.24 -11.77
CA GLY A 144 3.14 9.67 -11.72
C GLY A 144 1.97 10.56 -11.29
N ASP A 145 0.78 10.36 -11.85
CA ASP A 145 -0.42 11.12 -11.45
C ASP A 145 -0.77 10.88 -9.97
N LEU A 146 -0.60 9.63 -9.52
CA LEU A 146 -0.79 9.27 -8.11
C LEU A 146 0.27 9.91 -7.21
N ALA A 147 1.52 9.98 -7.65
CA ALA A 147 2.59 10.65 -6.90
C ALA A 147 2.28 12.14 -6.66
N GLU A 148 1.72 12.85 -7.65
CA GLU A 148 1.32 14.25 -7.49
C GLU A 148 0.19 14.44 -6.47
N ILE A 149 -0.84 13.59 -6.50
CA ILE A 149 -1.93 13.65 -5.51
C ILE A 149 -1.41 13.34 -4.11
N LEU A 150 -0.51 12.35 -3.97
CA LEU A 150 0.12 12.03 -2.71
C LEU A 150 1.00 13.18 -2.21
N ARG A 151 1.75 13.84 -3.10
CA ARG A 151 2.57 15.01 -2.77
C ARG A 151 1.72 16.11 -2.17
N GLU A 152 0.65 16.52 -2.85
CA GLU A 152 -0.24 17.60 -2.36
C GLU A 152 -0.86 17.25 -1.00
N MET A 153 -1.29 16.01 -0.80
CA MET A 153 -1.84 15.55 0.47
C MET A 153 -0.83 15.56 1.61
N VAL A 154 0.43 15.19 1.33
CA VAL A 154 1.51 15.28 2.32
C VAL A 154 1.84 16.74 2.62
N GLU A 155 1.88 17.62 1.61
CA GLU A 155 2.09 19.06 1.82
C GLU A 155 1.01 19.65 2.72
N ASP A 156 -0.26 19.33 2.46
CA ASP A 156 -1.39 19.80 3.27
C ASP A 156 -1.36 19.25 4.70
N PHE A 157 -0.86 18.03 4.90
CA PHE A 157 -0.64 17.46 6.23
C PHE A 157 0.38 18.26 7.04
N PHE A 158 1.52 18.58 6.46
CA PHE A 158 2.56 19.36 7.14
C PHE A 158 2.23 20.85 7.26
N ALA A 159 1.44 21.40 6.34
CA ALA A 159 0.94 22.77 6.42
C ALA A 159 -0.19 22.95 7.46
N GLY A 160 -0.68 21.86 8.06
CA GLY A 160 -1.80 21.90 9.02
C GLY A 160 -3.17 22.09 8.37
N HIS A 161 -3.27 21.89 7.06
CA HIS A 161 -4.52 21.95 6.30
C HIS A 161 -5.21 20.58 6.19
N SER A 162 -4.55 19.48 6.57
CA SER A 162 -5.16 18.15 6.47
C SER A 162 -6.31 17.97 7.45
N GLU A 163 -7.48 17.63 6.92
CA GLU A 163 -8.60 17.10 7.70
C GLU A 163 -8.18 15.76 8.33
N ALA A 164 -8.54 15.54 9.60
CA ALA A 164 -8.14 14.33 10.32
C ALA A 164 -8.58 13.07 9.55
N PRO A 165 -7.72 12.02 9.45
CA PRO A 165 -8.09 10.80 8.75
C PRO A 165 -9.38 10.24 9.35
N ILE A 166 -10.32 9.86 8.49
CA ILE A 166 -11.55 9.17 8.91
C ILE A 166 -11.11 7.91 9.65
N ARG A 167 -11.15 7.97 10.98
CA ARG A 167 -10.94 6.81 11.83
C ARG A 167 -12.07 5.84 11.53
N THR A 168 -11.88 4.91 10.59
CA THR A 168 -12.68 3.69 10.52
C THR A 168 -12.21 2.72 11.62
N GLY A 169 -12.19 3.22 12.86
CA GLY A 169 -12.11 2.42 14.06
C GLY A 169 -13.47 2.51 14.70
N ALA A 170 -14.23 1.41 14.66
CA ALA A 170 -15.49 1.29 15.36
C ALA A 170 -15.29 1.62 16.85
N THR A 171 -15.62 2.85 17.25
CA THR A 171 -15.98 3.13 18.63
C THR A 171 -17.29 2.41 18.87
N GLU A 172 -17.19 1.21 19.46
CA GLU A 172 -18.28 0.63 20.25
C GLU A 172 -18.64 1.61 21.37
N SER A 173 -19.40 2.65 21.04
CA SER A 173 -20.17 3.38 22.02
C SER A 173 -21.29 2.44 22.46
N ARG A 174 -20.98 1.59 23.44
CA ARG A 174 -21.95 0.93 24.31
C ARG A 174 -22.74 2.03 25.03
N GLY A 175 -23.69 2.61 24.32
CA GLY A 175 -24.73 3.45 24.88
C GLY A 175 -25.55 2.59 25.81
N ARG A 176 -25.36 2.79 27.11
CA ARG A 176 -26.25 2.33 28.17
C ARG A 176 -27.68 2.77 27.82
N LEU A 177 -28.51 1.83 27.39
CA LEU A 177 -29.95 1.95 27.49
C LEU A 177 -30.29 1.88 28.99
N ALA A 178 -30.39 3.04 29.64
CA ALA A 178 -31.12 3.17 30.88
C ALA A 178 -32.60 3.05 30.53
N LEU A 179 -33.16 1.85 30.67
CA LEU A 179 -34.59 1.63 30.66
C LEU A 179 -35.16 2.19 31.96
N VAL A 180 -35.89 3.29 31.82
CA VAL A 180 -36.89 3.76 32.76
C VAL A 180 -38.01 2.72 32.79
N GLN A 181 -38.24 2.12 33.96
CA GLN A 181 -39.57 1.81 34.51
C GLN A 181 -39.43 1.48 35.99
#